data_AF-W6ZA28-F1
#
_entry.id   AF-W6ZA28-F1
#
_cell.length_a   1.000
_cell.length_b   1.000
_cell.length_c   1.000
_cell.angle_alpha   90.00
_cell.angle_beta   90.00
_cell.angle_gamma   90.00
#
_symmetry.space_group_name_H-M   'P 1'
#
loop_
_entity.id
_entity.type
_entity.pdbx_description
1 polymer ?
#
loop_
_entity_poly.entity_id
_entity_poly.type
_entity_poly.pdbx_seq_one_letter_code
_entity_poly.pdbx_strand_id
1 'polypeptide(L)'
;MREILPYEGTFSFISSQLETSIKNSLPHYDKKDPRTWPYVTLATIEERRPYYGYPDLPAGVAYERSVMLRYHAMYSAEDRRQSVALNGSFHERYPCNYNHYDQLKDWVGMSKAEYQSYMANATEDIMYMTEYAYDDGLCLPIRQSAATRGNRTLNSECCTNSTCIETRREAAKLRKEIPLKESQLIHCQQSLKELEATKERRHNAPGDTQAELEKQRQRADAAERECEIRKANNIKLLHRVRELERIVVQKDELEAYCSQLKEEIDVLKGKRRRDVVESDADEDLMEGYVSSAQKTRSSSVDWSY
;
A
#
# COMPACT_ATOMS: atom_id res chain seq x y z
N MET A 1 -25.80 -11.65 -21.36
CA MET A 1 -24.82 -10.64 -21.83
C MET A 1 -25.20 -9.31 -21.22
N ARG A 2 -24.27 -8.59 -20.58
CA ARG A 2 -24.54 -7.22 -20.13
C ARG A 2 -24.37 -6.30 -21.33
N GLU A 3 -25.36 -5.45 -21.57
CA GLU A 3 -25.29 -4.40 -22.57
C GLU A 3 -24.29 -3.34 -22.12
N ILE A 4 -23.36 -2.95 -22.99
CA ILE A 4 -22.40 -1.89 -22.70
C ILE A 4 -23.15 -0.56 -22.78
N LEU A 5 -23.25 0.13 -21.66
CA LEU A 5 -23.80 1.49 -21.64
C LEU A 5 -22.66 2.50 -21.53
N PRO A 6 -22.66 3.54 -22.38
CA PRO A 6 -21.68 4.60 -22.29
C PRO A 6 -21.84 5.36 -20.97
N TYR A 7 -20.72 5.85 -20.45
CA TYR A 7 -20.69 6.76 -19.32
C TYR A 7 -21.25 8.11 -19.76
N GLU A 8 -22.35 8.52 -19.13
CA GLU A 8 -23.02 9.79 -19.41
C GLU A 8 -22.63 10.91 -18.43
N GLY A 9 -21.75 10.64 -17.47
CA GLY A 9 -21.30 11.63 -16.51
C GLY A 9 -20.19 12.54 -17.06
N THR A 10 -19.92 13.64 -16.35
CA THR A 10 -18.82 14.54 -16.72
C THR A 10 -17.47 13.82 -16.67
N PHE A 11 -16.74 13.86 -17.79
CA PHE A 11 -15.39 13.34 -17.86
C PHE A 11 -14.35 14.34 -17.30
N SER A 12 -13.34 13.82 -16.61
CA SER A 12 -12.19 14.60 -16.17
C SER A 12 -10.92 13.80 -16.38
N PHE A 13 -9.86 14.46 -16.85
CA PHE A 13 -8.53 13.86 -16.94
C PHE A 13 -7.86 13.72 -15.56
N ILE A 14 -8.40 14.39 -14.54
CA ILE A 14 -7.92 14.28 -13.16
C ILE A 14 -8.56 13.04 -12.53
N SER A 15 -7.78 11.98 -12.34
CA SER A 15 -8.27 10.66 -11.87
C SER A 15 -9.19 10.74 -10.64
N SER A 16 -8.85 11.54 -9.63
CA SER A 16 -9.69 11.67 -8.42
C SER A 16 -11.04 12.33 -8.68
N GLN A 17 -11.09 13.30 -9.62
CA GLN A 17 -12.35 13.96 -9.98
C GLN A 17 -13.21 13.04 -10.83
N LEU A 18 -12.61 12.31 -11.77
CA LEU A 18 -13.34 11.32 -12.56
C LEU A 18 -13.91 10.22 -11.66
N GLU A 19 -13.11 9.66 -10.75
CA GLU A 19 -13.57 8.65 -9.79
C GLU A 19 -14.77 9.15 -8.97
N THR A 20 -14.71 10.38 -8.48
CA THR A 20 -15.84 10.99 -7.73
C THR A 20 -17.08 11.12 -8.61
N SER A 21 -16.91 11.57 -9.85
CA SER A 21 -18.01 11.74 -10.81
C SER A 21 -18.65 10.40 -11.17
N ILE A 22 -17.83 9.37 -11.38
CA ILE A 22 -18.29 8.00 -11.63
C ILE A 22 -19.07 7.49 -10.43
N LYS A 23 -18.53 7.56 -9.21
CA LYS A 23 -19.22 7.08 -8.00
C LYS A 23 -20.57 7.75 -7.76
N ASN A 24 -20.71 9.02 -8.15
CA ASN A 24 -21.99 9.73 -8.06
C ASN A 24 -23.04 9.16 -9.02
N SER A 25 -22.63 8.77 -10.23
CA SER A 25 -23.52 8.19 -11.25
C SER A 25 -23.69 6.66 -11.15
N LEU A 26 -22.68 5.98 -10.63
CA LEU A 26 -22.52 4.53 -10.57
C LEU A 26 -22.00 4.16 -9.16
N PRO A 27 -22.89 4.07 -8.16
CA PRO A 27 -22.50 3.79 -6.77
C PRO A 27 -21.80 2.44 -6.58
N HIS A 28 -22.01 1.50 -7.50
CA HIS A 28 -21.38 0.17 -7.50
C HIS A 28 -19.98 0.16 -8.12
N TYR A 29 -19.46 1.32 -8.54
CA TYR A 29 -18.13 1.44 -9.09
C TYR A 29 -17.05 1.12 -8.06
N ASP A 30 -16.18 0.19 -8.41
CA ASP A 30 -14.93 -0.10 -7.72
C ASP A 30 -13.77 -0.01 -8.72
N LYS A 31 -12.83 0.90 -8.43
CA LYS A 31 -11.60 1.06 -9.20
C LYS A 31 -10.77 -0.24 -9.28
N LYS A 32 -10.90 -1.12 -8.29
CA LYS A 32 -10.20 -2.42 -8.24
C LYS A 32 -10.96 -3.55 -8.94
N ASP A 33 -12.27 -3.39 -9.20
CA ASP A 33 -13.07 -4.39 -9.92
C ASP A 33 -13.39 -3.92 -11.35
N PRO A 34 -12.70 -4.47 -12.37
CA PRO A 34 -12.88 -4.13 -13.78
C PRO A 34 -14.31 -4.33 -14.27
N ARG A 35 -15.06 -5.27 -13.67
CA ARG A 35 -16.46 -5.55 -14.04
C ARG A 35 -17.39 -4.41 -13.70
N THR A 36 -16.93 -3.47 -12.88
CA THR A 36 -17.67 -2.25 -12.50
C THR A 36 -17.20 -1.02 -13.25
N TRP A 37 -16.17 -1.13 -14.10
CA TRP A 37 -15.62 0.00 -14.82
C TRP A 37 -16.59 0.47 -15.91
N PRO A 38 -16.91 1.78 -15.94
CA PRO A 38 -17.80 2.31 -16.97
C PRO A 38 -17.09 2.36 -18.33
N TYR A 39 -17.90 2.35 -19.40
CA TYR A 39 -17.41 2.49 -20.77
C TYR A 39 -17.42 3.95 -21.20
N VAL A 40 -16.26 4.54 -21.44
CA VAL A 40 -16.11 5.96 -21.80
C VAL A 40 -15.91 6.07 -23.31
N THR A 41 -16.81 6.80 -23.96
CA THR A 41 -16.74 7.07 -25.41
C THR A 41 -15.89 8.29 -25.71
N LEU A 42 -15.45 8.43 -26.97
CA LEU A 42 -14.76 9.66 -27.40
C LEU A 42 -15.66 10.88 -27.26
N ALA A 43 -16.96 10.74 -27.57
CA ALA A 43 -17.93 11.83 -27.39
C ALA A 43 -18.02 12.30 -25.93
N THR A 44 -17.99 11.37 -24.96
CA THR A 44 -17.98 11.71 -23.53
C THR A 44 -16.72 12.52 -23.14
N ILE A 45 -15.56 12.19 -23.70
CA ILE A 45 -14.32 12.93 -23.45
C ILE A 45 -14.38 14.32 -24.10
N GLU A 46 -14.97 14.38 -25.30
CA GLU A 46 -15.01 15.58 -26.14
C GLU A 46 -16.15 16.54 -25.83
N GLU A 47 -17.04 16.18 -24.89
CA GLU A 47 -18.19 16.99 -24.45
C GLU A 47 -17.82 18.46 -24.18
N ARG A 48 -16.63 18.70 -23.61
CA ARG A 48 -16.15 20.05 -23.26
C ARG A 48 -15.03 20.56 -24.15
N ARG A 49 -14.20 19.69 -24.72
CA ARG A 49 -13.04 20.06 -25.53
C ARG A 49 -12.57 18.90 -26.41
N PRO A 50 -12.08 19.15 -27.63
CA PRO A 50 -11.50 18.10 -28.46
C PRO A 50 -10.37 17.34 -27.76
N TYR A 51 -10.31 16.02 -27.96
CA TYR A 51 -9.29 15.18 -27.36
C TYR A 51 -8.13 14.99 -28.33
N TYR A 52 -7.03 15.67 -28.06
CA TYR A 52 -5.82 15.60 -28.89
C TYR A 52 -4.91 14.41 -28.58
N GLY A 53 -5.42 13.41 -27.83
CA GLY A 53 -4.60 12.29 -27.35
C GLY A 53 -3.77 12.61 -26.09
N TYR A 54 -3.84 13.83 -25.54
CA TYR A 54 -3.17 14.21 -24.30
C TYR A 54 -4.02 15.22 -23.50
N PRO A 55 -3.96 15.26 -22.15
CA PRO A 55 -3.17 14.40 -21.25
C PRO A 55 -3.60 12.93 -21.27
N ASP A 56 -2.70 12.07 -20.78
CA ASP A 56 -2.98 10.65 -20.57
C ASP A 56 -4.33 10.46 -19.87
N LEU A 57 -5.05 9.44 -20.29
CA LEU A 57 -6.38 9.13 -19.77
C LEU A 57 -6.31 8.62 -18.31
N PRO A 58 -7.31 8.85 -17.46
CA PRO A 58 -7.33 8.24 -16.14
C PRO A 58 -7.55 6.71 -16.20
N ALA A 59 -6.92 5.98 -15.28
CA ALA A 59 -7.14 4.54 -15.11
C ALA A 59 -8.46 4.24 -14.39
N GLY A 60 -8.91 2.98 -14.41
CA GLY A 60 -10.13 2.56 -13.71
C GLY A 60 -11.41 2.81 -14.49
N VAL A 61 -11.32 2.93 -15.82
CA VAL A 61 -12.45 2.96 -16.75
C VAL A 61 -12.07 2.20 -18.03
N ALA A 62 -13.06 1.73 -18.78
CA ALA A 62 -12.85 1.16 -20.11
C ALA A 62 -13.05 2.26 -21.15
N TYR A 63 -12.19 2.33 -22.17
CA TYR A 63 -12.30 3.33 -23.23
C TYR A 63 -12.80 2.71 -24.54
N GLU A 64 -13.58 3.47 -25.28
CA GLU A 64 -13.95 3.16 -26.64
C GLU A 64 -12.72 3.12 -27.56
N ARG A 65 -12.77 2.24 -28.56
CA ARG A 65 -11.74 2.07 -29.59
C ARG A 65 -11.31 3.40 -30.23
N SER A 66 -12.26 4.28 -30.54
CA SER A 66 -12.02 5.58 -31.18
C SER A 66 -11.04 6.46 -30.39
N VAL A 67 -11.08 6.40 -29.05
CA VAL A 67 -10.20 7.15 -28.16
C VAL A 67 -8.74 6.69 -28.32
N MET A 68 -8.53 5.38 -28.42
CA MET A 68 -7.21 4.80 -28.65
C MET A 68 -6.70 5.10 -30.05
N LEU A 69 -7.55 5.03 -31.08
CA LEU A 69 -7.18 5.41 -32.45
C LEU A 69 -6.72 6.87 -32.52
N ARG A 70 -7.43 7.79 -31.87
CA ARG A 70 -7.05 9.21 -31.78
C ARG A 70 -5.66 9.38 -31.15
N TYR A 71 -5.37 8.67 -30.05
CA TYR A 71 -4.03 8.68 -29.44
C TYR A 71 -2.96 8.16 -30.41
N HIS A 72 -3.26 7.09 -31.14
CA HIS A 72 -2.31 6.50 -32.10
C HIS A 72 -2.06 7.38 -33.33
N ALA A 73 -3.06 8.13 -33.77
CA ALA A 73 -2.98 9.09 -34.85
C ALA A 73 -2.11 10.31 -34.49
N MET A 74 -2.23 10.81 -33.26
CA MET A 74 -1.61 12.06 -32.83
C MET A 74 -0.14 11.92 -32.41
N TYR A 75 0.27 10.75 -31.91
CA TYR A 75 1.60 10.55 -31.33
C TYR A 75 2.43 9.53 -32.10
N SER A 76 3.70 9.86 -32.37
CA SER A 76 4.63 8.93 -33.01
C SER A 76 4.97 7.76 -32.09
N ALA A 77 5.54 6.68 -32.64
CA ALA A 77 6.01 5.56 -31.84
C ALA A 77 7.02 5.98 -30.76
N GLU A 78 7.85 7.00 -31.03
CA GLU A 78 8.85 7.49 -30.10
C GLU A 78 8.23 8.32 -28.97
N ASP A 79 7.29 9.22 -29.28
CA ASP A 79 6.57 10.01 -28.26
C ASP A 79 5.77 9.08 -27.33
N ARG A 80 5.18 8.02 -27.90
CA ARG A 80 4.50 6.98 -27.11
C ARG A 80 5.47 6.21 -26.22
N ARG A 81 6.67 5.83 -26.69
CA ARG A 81 7.69 5.15 -25.85
C ARG A 81 8.11 6.02 -24.66
N GLN A 82 8.30 7.32 -24.88
CA GLN A 82 8.61 8.25 -23.81
C GLN A 82 7.47 8.36 -22.79
N SER A 83 6.21 8.39 -23.26
CA SER A 83 5.04 8.33 -22.37
C SER A 83 4.98 7.01 -21.58
N VAL A 84 5.25 5.87 -22.24
CA VAL A 84 5.30 4.55 -21.58
C VAL A 84 6.34 4.51 -20.47
N ALA A 85 7.53 5.09 -20.66
CA ALA A 85 8.57 5.11 -19.65
C ALA A 85 8.19 5.94 -18.40
N LEU A 86 7.39 6.99 -18.59
CA LEU A 86 6.98 7.89 -17.50
C LEU A 86 5.73 7.41 -16.78
N ASN A 87 4.79 6.82 -17.52
CA ASN A 87 3.44 6.57 -17.04
C ASN A 87 3.02 5.09 -17.15
N GLY A 88 3.86 4.19 -17.66
CA GLY A 88 3.50 2.80 -17.97
C GLY A 88 2.84 2.65 -19.35
N SER A 89 2.78 1.41 -19.86
CA SER A 89 2.31 1.13 -21.22
C SER A 89 0.82 1.45 -21.40
N PHE A 90 0.47 2.12 -22.51
CA PHE A 90 -0.92 2.49 -22.82
C PHE A 90 -1.84 1.26 -22.86
N HIS A 91 -1.42 0.14 -23.46
CA HIS A 91 -2.25 -1.06 -23.57
C HIS A 91 -2.32 -1.89 -22.27
N GLU A 92 -1.36 -1.72 -21.36
CA GLU A 92 -1.39 -2.28 -20.00
C GLU A 92 -2.29 -1.47 -19.07
N ARG A 93 -2.39 -0.15 -19.30
CA ARG A 93 -3.17 0.79 -18.47
C ARG A 93 -4.59 1.03 -18.95
N TYR A 94 -4.80 0.96 -20.26
CA TYR A 94 -6.10 1.16 -20.89
C TYR A 94 -6.56 -0.15 -21.49
N PRO A 95 -7.18 -0.98 -20.65
CA PRO A 95 -7.85 -2.15 -21.10
C PRO A 95 -9.15 -1.68 -21.78
N CYS A 96 -9.32 -2.01 -23.05
CA CYS A 96 -10.68 -2.34 -23.44
C CYS A 96 -11.04 -3.56 -22.59
N ASN A 97 -11.81 -3.36 -21.52
CA ASN A 97 -12.43 -4.46 -20.78
C ASN A 97 -13.51 -5.16 -21.63
N TYR A 98 -13.63 -4.73 -22.88
CA TYR A 98 -14.44 -5.27 -23.93
C TYR A 98 -13.52 -5.70 -25.07
N ASN A 99 -13.78 -6.87 -25.66
CA ASN A 99 -13.05 -7.29 -26.84
C ASN A 99 -13.49 -6.48 -28.07
N HIS A 100 -12.94 -6.78 -29.25
CA HIS A 100 -13.29 -6.11 -30.50
C HIS A 100 -14.72 -6.40 -31.01
N TYR A 101 -15.49 -7.23 -30.29
CA TYR A 101 -16.91 -7.49 -30.51
C TYR A 101 -17.79 -6.85 -29.42
N ASP A 102 -17.26 -5.92 -28.63
CA ASP A 102 -17.99 -5.26 -27.54
C ASP A 102 -18.52 -6.26 -26.49
N GLN A 103 -17.75 -7.31 -26.21
CA GLN A 103 -18.07 -8.28 -25.16
C GLN A 103 -17.13 -8.13 -23.98
N LEU A 104 -17.71 -8.09 -22.78
CA LEU A 104 -16.98 -8.00 -21.51
C LEU A 104 -15.99 -9.17 -21.39
N LYS A 105 -14.73 -8.84 -21.09
CA LYS A 105 -13.66 -9.81 -20.86
C LYS A 105 -13.55 -10.15 -19.38
N ASP A 106 -13.03 -11.34 -19.09
CA ASP A 106 -12.75 -11.76 -17.71
C ASP A 106 -11.45 -11.19 -17.15
N TRP A 107 -10.57 -10.66 -18.01
CA TRP A 107 -9.31 -10.06 -17.61
C TRP A 107 -9.15 -8.64 -18.14
N VAL A 108 -8.48 -7.84 -17.33
CA VAL A 108 -8.08 -6.46 -17.63
C VAL A 108 -6.92 -6.48 -18.59
N GLY A 109 -7.07 -5.81 -19.72
CA GLY A 109 -5.95 -5.49 -20.59
C GLY A 109 -6.20 -5.89 -22.02
N MET A 110 -5.32 -5.39 -22.87
CA MET A 110 -5.15 -5.92 -24.20
C MET A 110 -3.86 -6.73 -24.22
N SER A 111 -3.96 -8.03 -24.49
CA SER A 111 -2.77 -8.85 -24.70
C SER A 111 -1.98 -8.30 -25.90
N LYS A 112 -0.67 -8.56 -25.93
CA LYS A 112 0.18 -8.13 -27.04
C LYS A 112 -0.34 -8.61 -28.41
N ALA A 113 -0.91 -9.81 -28.46
CA ALA A 113 -1.50 -10.39 -29.67
C ALA A 113 -2.82 -9.71 -30.07
N GLU A 114 -3.69 -9.39 -29.10
CA GLU A 114 -4.90 -8.59 -29.35
C GLU A 114 -4.54 -7.19 -29.85
N TYR A 115 -3.53 -6.56 -29.24
CA TYR A 115 -3.04 -5.24 -29.65
C TYR A 115 -2.41 -5.27 -31.05
N GLN A 116 -1.66 -6.31 -31.38
CA GLN A 116 -1.10 -6.49 -32.73
C GLN A 116 -2.19 -6.69 -33.78
N SER A 117 -3.18 -7.55 -33.50
CA SER A 117 -4.34 -7.76 -34.39
C SER A 117 -5.17 -6.49 -34.53
N TYR A 118 -5.33 -5.75 -33.43
CA TYR A 118 -5.99 -4.45 -33.41
C TYR A 118 -5.27 -3.44 -34.32
N MET A 119 -3.95 -3.30 -34.16
CA MET A 119 -3.17 -2.33 -34.93
C MET A 119 -3.05 -2.69 -36.41
N ALA A 120 -3.09 -3.98 -36.75
CA ALA A 120 -3.08 -4.44 -38.14
C ALA A 120 -4.30 -3.92 -38.92
N ASN A 121 -5.47 -3.83 -38.27
CA ASN A 121 -6.72 -3.38 -38.88
C ASN A 121 -7.01 -1.87 -38.67
N ALA A 122 -6.17 -1.17 -37.91
CA ALA A 122 -6.39 0.23 -37.53
C ALA A 122 -5.80 1.25 -38.50
N THR A 123 -5.00 0.81 -39.48
CA THR A 123 -4.20 1.70 -40.34
C THR A 123 -5.07 2.64 -41.18
N GLU A 124 -6.16 2.14 -41.76
CA GLU A 124 -7.12 2.94 -42.54
C GLU A 124 -7.94 3.89 -41.63
N ASP A 125 -8.39 3.41 -40.47
CA ASP A 125 -9.14 4.22 -39.49
C ASP A 125 -8.31 5.40 -38.97
N ILE A 126 -7.00 5.18 -38.74
CA ILE A 126 -6.07 6.23 -38.29
C ILE A 126 -5.90 7.30 -39.36
N MET A 127 -5.79 6.91 -40.64
CA MET A 127 -5.68 7.86 -41.75
C MET A 127 -6.94 8.73 -41.87
N TYR A 128 -8.11 8.11 -41.77
CA TYR A 128 -9.40 8.83 -41.81
C TYR A 128 -9.53 9.81 -40.63
N MET A 129 -9.18 9.41 -39.40
CA MET A 129 -9.20 10.31 -38.24
C MET A 129 -8.26 11.51 -38.35
N THR A 130 -7.13 11.35 -39.04
CA THR A 130 -6.23 12.48 -39.32
C THR A 130 -6.79 13.43 -40.37
N GLU A 131 -7.49 12.93 -41.39
CA GLU A 131 -8.04 13.74 -42.49
C GLU A 131 -9.15 14.69 -42.02
N TYR A 132 -10.07 14.22 -41.18
CA TYR A 132 -11.12 15.07 -40.58
C TYR A 132 -10.59 16.11 -39.60
N ALA A 133 -9.45 15.86 -38.97
CA ALA A 133 -8.80 16.85 -38.10
C ALA A 133 -8.20 18.01 -38.91
N TYR A 134 -7.83 17.78 -40.18
CA TYR A 134 -7.30 18.82 -41.07
C TYR A 134 -8.40 19.70 -41.70
N ASP A 135 -9.61 19.19 -41.89
CA ASP A 135 -10.71 19.91 -42.56
C ASP A 135 -11.43 20.92 -41.63
N ASP A 136 -11.42 20.70 -40.31
CA ASP A 136 -12.04 21.58 -39.29
C ASP A 136 -11.14 22.77 -38.86
N GLY A 137 -10.20 23.18 -39.72
CA GLY A 137 -9.33 24.34 -39.48
C GLY A 137 -8.30 24.22 -38.34
N LEU A 138 -8.21 23.05 -37.70
CA LEU A 138 -7.25 22.76 -36.63
C LEU A 138 -5.94 22.27 -37.24
N CYS A 139 -5.04 23.20 -37.59
CA CYS A 139 -3.67 22.86 -37.96
C CYS A 139 -3.02 22.01 -36.85
N LEU A 140 -2.88 20.72 -37.10
CA LEU A 140 -1.93 19.87 -36.39
C LEU A 140 -0.54 20.54 -36.45
N PRO A 141 0.29 20.42 -35.39
CA PRO A 141 1.68 20.83 -35.51
C PRO A 141 2.32 19.95 -36.58
N ILE A 142 2.58 20.55 -37.74
CA ILE A 142 3.35 19.93 -38.82
C ILE A 142 4.73 19.63 -38.23
N ARG A 143 4.96 18.38 -37.78
CA ARG A 143 6.31 17.86 -37.68
C ARG A 143 6.81 17.79 -39.10
N GLN A 144 7.71 18.71 -39.44
CA GLN A 144 8.61 18.57 -40.57
C GLN A 144 9.30 17.21 -40.39
N SER A 145 8.77 16.17 -41.01
CA SER A 145 9.52 14.98 -41.30
C SER A 145 10.73 15.47 -42.09
N ALA A 146 11.91 15.31 -41.51
CA ALA A 146 13.18 15.51 -42.17
C ALA A 146 13.30 14.46 -43.29
N ALA A 147 12.53 14.65 -44.35
CA ALA A 147 12.70 13.97 -45.61
C ALA A 147 13.81 14.72 -46.33
N THR A 148 14.99 14.12 -46.34
CA THR A 148 16.08 14.43 -47.25
C THR A 148 15.56 14.34 -48.69
N ARG A 149 15.04 15.44 -49.25
CA ARG A 149 14.96 15.63 -50.71
C ARG A 149 14.64 17.08 -51.10
N GLY A 150 15.64 17.71 -51.71
CA GLY A 150 15.46 18.74 -52.73
C GLY A 150 15.31 20.16 -52.21
N ASN A 151 16.41 20.91 -52.30
CA ASN A 151 16.37 22.37 -52.43
C ASN A 151 15.46 22.74 -53.60
N ARG A 152 14.17 22.98 -53.34
CA ARG A 152 13.36 23.88 -54.14
C ARG A 152 13.30 25.19 -53.39
N THR A 153 14.19 26.10 -53.77
CA THR A 153 13.98 27.53 -53.65
C THR A 153 12.60 27.85 -54.21
N LEU A 154 11.61 27.96 -53.32
CA LEU A 154 10.35 28.65 -53.63
C LEU A 154 10.75 30.10 -53.91
N ASN A 155 10.93 30.41 -55.20
CA ASN A 155 10.98 31.77 -55.68
C ASN A 155 9.70 32.44 -55.21
N SER A 156 9.85 33.25 -54.16
CA SER A 156 8.80 34.07 -53.58
C SER A 156 8.42 35.12 -54.61
N GLU A 157 7.47 34.80 -55.48
CA GLU A 157 6.65 35.84 -56.09
C GLU A 157 5.98 36.59 -54.94
N CYS A 158 6.48 37.79 -54.66
CA CYS A 158 5.89 38.67 -53.67
C CYS A 158 4.49 39.02 -54.14
N CYS A 159 3.48 38.40 -53.52
CA CYS A 159 2.09 38.79 -53.71
C CYS A 159 1.96 40.28 -53.35
N THR A 160 1.54 41.09 -54.32
CA THR A 160 1.38 42.55 -54.19
C THR A 160 0.04 42.94 -53.56
N ASN A 161 -0.82 41.95 -53.26
CA ASN A 161 -2.09 42.19 -52.60
C ASN A 161 -1.86 42.56 -51.13
N SER A 162 -2.38 43.72 -50.71
CA SER A 162 -2.18 44.26 -49.35
C SER A 162 -2.67 43.30 -48.27
N THR A 163 -3.78 42.60 -48.51
CA THR A 163 -4.31 41.60 -47.59
C THR A 163 -3.34 40.43 -47.41
N CYS A 164 -2.71 39.95 -48.49
CA CYS A 164 -1.71 38.87 -48.40
C CYS A 164 -0.49 39.30 -47.56
N ILE A 165 -0.06 40.55 -47.67
CA ILE A 165 1.06 41.11 -46.90
C ILE A 165 0.69 41.20 -45.41
N GLU A 166 -0.53 41.65 -45.09
CA GLU A 166 -1.05 41.72 -43.72
C GLU A 166 -1.18 40.33 -43.09
N THR A 167 -1.80 39.38 -43.78
CA THR A 167 -1.91 37.99 -43.31
C THR A 167 -0.53 37.36 -43.08
N ARG A 168 0.45 37.65 -43.94
CA ARG A 168 1.83 37.15 -43.78
C ARG A 168 2.54 37.77 -42.56
N ARG A 169 2.27 39.05 -42.25
CA ARG A 169 2.79 39.71 -41.05
C ARG A 169 2.15 39.16 -39.78
N GLU A 170 0.84 38.94 -39.77
CA GLU A 170 0.14 38.32 -38.64
C GLU A 170 0.59 36.88 -38.42
N ALA A 171 0.72 36.09 -39.48
CA ALA A 171 1.25 34.74 -39.40
C ALA A 171 2.69 34.71 -38.86
N ALA A 172 3.53 35.68 -39.26
CA ALA A 172 4.88 35.80 -38.71
C ALA A 172 4.90 36.19 -37.22
N LYS A 173 3.94 37.00 -36.77
CA LYS A 173 3.77 37.35 -35.36
C LYS A 173 3.32 36.15 -34.54
N LEU A 174 2.30 35.43 -34.98
CA LEU A 174 1.80 34.22 -34.33
C LEU A 174 2.88 33.12 -34.26
N ARG A 175 3.67 32.93 -35.33
CA ARG A 175 4.80 32.00 -35.34
C ARG A 175 5.87 32.30 -34.30
N LYS A 176 6.02 33.56 -33.88
CA LYS A 176 6.94 33.94 -32.79
C LYS A 176 6.33 33.71 -31.41
N GLU A 177 5.01 33.80 -31.28
CA GLU A 177 4.30 33.62 -30.00
C GLU A 177 4.07 32.15 -29.64
N ILE A 178 3.90 31.26 -30.63
CA ILE A 178 3.72 29.80 -30.45
C ILE A 178 4.80 29.18 -29.54
N PRO A 179 6.11 29.32 -29.78
CA PRO A 179 7.13 28.67 -28.93
C PRO A 179 7.13 29.20 -27.49
N LEU A 180 6.76 30.47 -27.29
CA LEU A 180 6.60 31.04 -25.95
C LEU A 180 5.41 30.42 -25.22
N LYS A 181 4.30 30.15 -25.92
CA LYS A 181 3.13 29.48 -25.34
C LYS A 181 3.36 27.99 -25.13
N GLU A 182 4.08 27.32 -26.02
CA GLU A 182 4.48 25.92 -25.85
C GLU A 182 5.38 25.74 -24.63
N SER A 183 6.38 26.60 -24.41
CA SER A 183 7.21 26.55 -23.22
C SER A 183 6.43 26.81 -21.92
N GLN A 184 5.48 27.76 -21.93
CA GLN A 184 4.57 27.98 -20.80
C GLN A 184 3.69 26.76 -20.51
N LEU A 185 3.19 26.09 -21.55
CA LEU A 185 2.38 24.88 -21.42
C LEU A 185 3.18 23.72 -20.82
N ILE A 186 4.40 23.49 -21.32
CA ILE A 186 5.30 22.44 -20.80
C ILE A 186 5.60 22.67 -19.32
N HIS A 187 5.90 23.91 -18.94
CA HIS A 187 6.14 24.27 -17.54
C HIS A 187 4.89 24.00 -16.68
N CYS A 188 3.71 24.43 -17.12
CA CYS A 188 2.46 24.17 -16.40
C CYS A 188 2.16 22.67 -16.26
N GLN A 189 2.44 21.87 -17.29
CA GLN A 189 2.30 20.42 -17.25
C GLN A 189 3.26 19.76 -16.26
N GLN A 190 4.51 20.24 -16.18
CA GLN A 190 5.48 19.78 -15.18
C GLN A 190 5.02 20.11 -13.76
N SER A 191 4.58 21.36 -13.51
CA SER A 191 4.06 21.76 -12.19
C SER A 191 2.82 20.95 -11.78
N LEU A 192 1.94 20.61 -12.73
CA LEU A 192 0.78 19.74 -12.48
C LEU A 192 1.20 18.34 -12.03
N LYS A 193 2.20 17.74 -12.70
CA LYS A 193 2.75 16.43 -12.33
C LYS A 193 3.36 16.44 -10.93
N GLU A 194 4.09 17.50 -10.57
CA GLU A 194 4.65 17.64 -9.22
C GLU A 194 3.56 17.74 -8.15
N LEU A 195 2.47 18.45 -8.43
CA LEU A 195 1.31 18.55 -7.55
C LEU A 195 0.59 17.21 -7.38
N GLU A 196 0.41 16.46 -8.47
CA GLU A 196 -0.19 15.12 -8.44
C GLU A 196 0.68 14.14 -7.65
N ALA A 197 1.99 14.11 -7.91
CA ALA A 197 2.92 13.28 -7.16
C ALA A 197 2.92 13.64 -5.66
N THR A 198 2.81 14.92 -5.32
CA THR A 198 2.72 15.38 -3.92
C THR A 198 1.38 14.96 -3.29
N LYS A 199 0.28 15.03 -4.04
CA LYS A 199 -1.05 14.58 -3.59
C LYS A 199 -1.08 13.07 -3.36
N GLU A 200 -0.47 12.28 -4.24
CA GLU A 200 -0.37 10.83 -4.09
C GLU A 200 0.47 10.44 -2.88
N ARG A 201 1.62 11.12 -2.64
CA ARG A 201 2.38 10.94 -1.39
C ARG A 201 1.57 11.28 -0.15
N ARG A 202 0.78 12.36 -0.18
CA ARG A 202 -0.13 12.71 0.93
C ARG A 202 -1.28 11.73 1.10
N HIS A 203 -1.73 11.09 0.03
CA HIS A 203 -2.79 10.09 0.08
C HIS A 203 -2.30 8.74 0.61
N ASN A 204 -1.03 8.40 0.36
CA ASN A 204 -0.40 7.18 0.88
C ASN A 204 0.14 7.35 2.31
N ALA A 205 0.51 8.56 2.72
CA ALA A 205 0.93 8.88 4.09
C ALA A 205 -0.03 8.39 5.21
N PRO A 206 -1.36 8.55 5.12
CA PRO A 206 -2.26 8.05 6.15
C PRO A 206 -2.27 6.52 6.25
N GLY A 207 -2.04 5.79 5.16
CA GLY A 207 -1.95 4.32 5.17
C GLY A 207 -0.79 3.81 6.02
N ASP A 208 0.37 4.47 5.91
CA ASP A 208 1.55 4.16 6.73
C ASP A 208 1.34 4.54 8.20
N THR A 209 0.66 5.66 8.47
CA THR A 209 0.37 6.05 9.87
C THR A 209 -0.65 5.14 10.53
N GLN A 210 -1.68 4.67 9.82
CA GLN A 210 -2.70 3.78 10.36
C GLN A 210 -2.11 2.40 10.69
N ALA A 211 -1.27 1.87 9.80
CA ALA A 211 -0.57 0.60 10.02
C ALA A 211 0.43 0.68 11.18
N GLU A 212 1.18 1.78 11.29
CA GLU A 212 2.09 1.97 12.42
C GLU A 212 1.31 2.17 13.73
N LEU A 213 0.18 2.86 13.72
CA LEU A 213 -0.67 3.05 14.90
C LEU A 213 -1.27 1.71 15.39
N GLU A 214 -1.70 0.86 14.46
CA GLU A 214 -2.17 -0.51 14.77
C GLU A 214 -1.04 -1.37 15.36
N LYS A 215 0.17 -1.27 14.81
CA LYS A 215 1.35 -1.96 15.33
C LYS A 215 1.72 -1.48 16.73
N GLN A 216 1.60 -0.18 17.01
CA GLN A 216 1.83 0.39 18.34
C GLN A 216 0.76 -0.06 19.34
N ARG A 217 -0.51 -0.16 18.92
CA ARG A 217 -1.59 -0.75 19.75
C ARG A 217 -1.29 -2.19 20.13
N GLN A 218 -0.93 -3.03 19.16
CA GLN A 218 -0.57 -4.42 19.43
C GLN A 218 0.61 -4.56 20.40
N ARG A 219 1.61 -3.66 20.30
CA ARG A 219 2.73 -3.60 21.24
C ARG A 219 2.28 -3.18 22.65
N ALA A 220 1.39 -2.19 22.75
CA ALA A 220 0.83 -1.76 24.02
C ALA A 220 0.02 -2.88 24.69
N ASP A 221 -0.86 -3.55 23.95
CA ASP A 221 -1.68 -4.67 24.44
C ASP A 221 -0.82 -5.87 24.86
N ALA A 222 0.30 -6.12 24.16
CA ALA A 222 1.26 -7.15 24.55
C ALA A 222 1.99 -6.78 25.86
N ALA A 223 2.42 -5.52 26.01
CA ALA A 223 3.06 -5.03 27.22
C ALA A 223 2.11 -5.02 28.43
N GLU A 224 0.83 -4.71 28.23
CA GLU A 224 -0.18 -4.74 29.27
C GLU A 224 -0.41 -6.17 29.78
N ARG A 225 -0.59 -7.14 28.87
CA ARG A 225 -0.69 -8.56 29.25
C ARG A 225 0.54 -9.05 30.01
N GLU A 226 1.74 -8.66 29.58
CA GLU A 226 2.96 -9.04 30.28
C GLU A 226 3.03 -8.40 31.68
N CYS A 227 2.57 -7.16 31.83
CA CYS A 227 2.46 -6.48 33.12
C CYS A 227 1.48 -7.20 34.06
N GLU A 228 0.33 -7.63 33.56
CA GLU A 228 -0.65 -8.40 34.33
C GLU A 228 -0.09 -9.73 34.82
N ILE A 229 0.61 -10.47 33.95
CA ILE A 229 1.28 -11.71 34.31
C ILE A 229 2.33 -11.47 35.41
N ARG A 230 3.15 -10.41 35.26
CA ARG A 230 4.14 -10.04 36.28
C ARG A 230 3.47 -9.66 37.61
N LYS A 231 2.38 -8.90 37.59
CA LYS A 231 1.61 -8.55 38.80
C LYS A 231 1.04 -9.80 39.48
N ALA A 232 0.44 -10.71 38.72
CA ALA A 232 -0.09 -11.96 39.25
C ALA A 232 1.02 -12.82 39.89
N ASN A 233 2.19 -12.90 39.27
CA ASN A 233 3.34 -13.61 39.82
C ASN A 233 3.88 -12.93 41.09
N ASN A 234 3.96 -11.60 41.12
CA ASN A 234 4.37 -10.85 42.32
C ASN A 234 3.41 -11.07 43.49
N ILE A 235 2.10 -11.13 43.24
CA ILE A 235 1.10 -11.44 44.27
C ILE A 235 1.37 -12.84 44.85
N LYS A 236 1.60 -13.85 44.00
CA LYS A 236 1.94 -15.21 44.45
C LYS A 236 3.21 -15.24 45.29
N LEU A 237 4.26 -14.51 44.87
CA LEU A 237 5.51 -14.41 45.61
C LEU A 237 5.32 -13.73 46.96
N LEU A 238 4.55 -12.63 47.03
CA LEU A 238 4.22 -11.97 48.30
C LEU A 238 3.47 -12.89 49.26
N HIS A 239 2.52 -13.68 48.77
CA HIS A 239 1.84 -14.68 49.59
C HIS A 239 2.84 -15.72 50.14
N ARG A 240 3.78 -16.18 49.30
CA ARG A 240 4.81 -17.12 49.73
C ARG A 240 5.76 -16.53 50.76
N VAL A 241 6.17 -15.28 50.60
CA VAL A 241 7.01 -14.56 51.58
C VAL A 241 6.30 -14.48 52.93
N ARG A 242 5.03 -14.07 52.96
CA ARG A 242 4.25 -14.02 54.21
C ARG A 242 4.05 -15.38 54.87
N GLU A 243 3.96 -16.45 54.08
CA GLU A 243 3.91 -17.80 54.61
C GLU A 243 5.24 -18.19 55.26
N LEU A 244 6.36 -17.91 54.58
CA LEU A 244 7.69 -18.16 55.12
C LEU A 244 7.97 -17.35 56.39
N GLU A 245 7.57 -16.08 56.44
CA GLU A 245 7.66 -15.24 57.64
C GLU A 245 6.92 -15.86 58.82
N ARG A 246 5.70 -16.38 58.60
CA ARG A 246 4.95 -17.09 59.65
C ARG A 246 5.67 -18.37 60.12
N ILE A 247 6.25 -19.13 59.21
CA ILE A 247 7.01 -20.34 59.54
C ILE A 247 8.25 -19.98 60.38
N VAL A 248 8.94 -18.89 60.05
CA VAL A 248 10.10 -18.41 60.82
C VAL A 248 9.70 -18.06 62.24
N VAL A 249 8.63 -17.27 62.43
CA VAL A 249 8.14 -16.93 63.77
C VAL A 249 7.77 -18.17 64.58
N GLN A 250 7.05 -19.13 63.97
CA GLN A 250 6.70 -20.40 64.64
C GLN A 250 7.94 -21.20 65.04
N LYS A 251 8.98 -21.20 64.20
CA LYS A 251 10.24 -21.87 64.50
C LYS A 251 10.95 -21.19 65.67
N ASP A 252 11.02 -19.86 65.69
CA ASP A 252 11.65 -19.10 66.76
C ASP A 252 10.93 -19.31 68.10
N GLU A 253 9.58 -19.36 68.10
CA GLU A 253 8.77 -19.72 69.27
C GLU A 253 9.07 -21.14 69.76
N LEU A 254 9.18 -22.12 68.85
CA LEU A 254 9.53 -23.50 69.20
C LEU A 254 10.94 -23.61 69.78
N GLU A 255 11.89 -22.85 69.25
CA GLU A 255 13.28 -22.81 69.70
C GLU A 255 13.40 -22.18 71.09
N ALA A 256 12.65 -21.11 71.35
CA ALA A 256 12.52 -20.53 72.69
C ALA A 256 11.92 -21.53 73.69
N TYR A 257 10.82 -22.20 73.32
CA TYR A 257 10.20 -23.23 74.16
C TYR A 257 11.14 -24.42 74.44
N CYS A 258 11.87 -24.90 73.43
CA CYS A 258 12.87 -25.96 73.61
C CYS A 258 14.02 -25.51 74.52
N SER A 259 14.42 -24.24 74.44
CA SER A 259 15.46 -23.69 75.32
C SER A 259 14.97 -23.63 76.77
N GLN A 260 13.74 -23.18 76.99
CA GLN A 260 13.11 -23.19 78.32
C GLN A 260 13.01 -24.61 78.90
N LEU A 261 12.53 -25.58 78.11
CA LEU A 261 12.48 -26.98 78.54
C LEU A 261 13.85 -27.55 78.91
N LYS A 262 14.90 -27.20 78.16
CA LYS A 262 16.28 -27.60 78.50
C LYS A 262 16.71 -27.03 79.85
N GLU A 263 16.47 -25.74 80.08
CA GLU A 263 16.76 -25.10 81.37
C GLU A 263 16.01 -25.77 82.52
N GLU A 264 14.71 -26.07 82.35
CA GLU A 264 13.91 -26.77 83.35
C GLU A 264 14.43 -28.19 83.63
N ILE A 265 14.81 -28.94 82.60
CA ILE A 265 15.44 -30.27 82.73
C ILE A 265 16.77 -30.16 83.49
N ASP A 266 17.60 -29.17 83.19
CA ASP A 266 18.89 -28.98 83.86
C ASP A 266 18.72 -28.58 85.32
N VAL A 267 17.72 -27.74 85.65
CA VAL A 267 17.33 -27.45 87.03
C VAL A 267 16.85 -28.71 87.75
N LEU A 268 16.01 -29.53 87.12
CA LEU A 268 15.53 -30.80 87.70
C LEU A 268 16.65 -31.81 87.91
N LYS A 269 17.61 -31.92 86.98
CA LYS A 269 18.81 -32.75 87.14
C LYS A 269 19.73 -32.22 88.25
N GLY A 270 19.90 -30.90 88.35
CA GLY A 270 20.66 -30.25 89.41
C GLY A 270 20.02 -30.38 90.80
N LYS A 271 18.69 -30.43 90.88
CA LYS A 271 17.92 -30.73 92.10
C LYS A 271 18.01 -32.21 92.48
N ARG A 272 17.89 -33.13 91.52
CA ARG A 272 18.11 -34.58 91.76
C ARG A 272 19.51 -34.89 92.27
N ARG A 273 20.56 -34.17 91.84
CA ARG A 273 21.91 -34.34 92.38
C ARG A 273 22.08 -33.86 93.83
N ARG A 274 21.13 -33.08 94.37
CA ARG A 274 21.17 -32.62 95.77
C ARG A 274 20.41 -33.53 96.74
N ASP A 275 19.46 -34.32 96.25
CA ASP A 275 18.63 -35.23 97.09
C ASP A 275 18.91 -36.73 96.84
N VAL A 276 19.87 -37.09 95.99
CA VAL A 276 20.32 -38.48 95.84
C VAL A 276 21.44 -38.75 96.84
N VAL A 277 21.04 -39.23 98.01
CA VAL A 277 21.87 -40.10 98.85
C VAL A 277 22.25 -41.32 98.01
N GLU A 278 23.53 -41.63 98.02
CA GLU A 278 24.13 -42.80 97.38
C GLU A 278 23.35 -44.06 97.76
N SER A 279 22.94 -44.82 96.76
CA SER A 279 22.51 -46.20 96.90
C SER A 279 22.95 -46.94 95.66
N ASP A 280 23.91 -47.84 95.84
CA ASP A 280 24.44 -48.76 94.84
C ASP A 280 23.37 -49.64 94.21
N ALA A 281 23.64 -50.03 92.97
CA ALA A 281 23.65 -51.41 92.43
C ALA A 281 23.00 -51.51 91.04
N ASP A 282 23.80 -52.09 90.12
CA ASP A 282 23.48 -52.97 89.00
C ASP A 282 22.09 -52.91 88.33
N GLU A 283 22.09 -52.76 86.99
CA GLU A 283 21.74 -53.84 86.06
C GLU A 283 21.81 -53.34 84.60
N ASP A 284 22.78 -53.89 83.87
CA ASP A 284 22.61 -54.66 82.64
C ASP A 284 21.72 -54.22 81.45
N LEU A 285 22.28 -54.51 80.27
CA LEU A 285 21.62 -55.07 79.07
C LEU A 285 20.74 -54.15 78.19
N MET A 286 21.32 -53.66 77.08
CA MET A 286 21.11 -54.26 75.74
C MET A 286 21.66 -53.39 74.60
N GLU A 287 22.56 -54.00 73.82
CA GLU A 287 22.99 -53.62 72.48
C GLU A 287 21.85 -53.71 71.44
N GLY A 288 21.96 -52.87 70.41
CA GLY A 288 21.68 -53.24 69.02
C GLY A 288 20.28 -52.96 68.48
N TYR A 289 20.18 -52.15 67.42
CA TYR A 289 20.03 -52.69 66.06
C TYR A 289 20.11 -51.60 64.97
N VAL A 290 20.41 -52.08 63.77
CA VAL A 290 20.96 -51.42 62.59
C VAL A 290 19.89 -50.89 61.62
N SER A 291 20.31 -49.88 60.85
CA SER A 291 19.87 -49.42 59.52
C SER A 291 18.75 -50.17 58.78
N SER A 292 17.90 -49.39 58.10
CA SER A 292 17.34 -49.79 56.81
C SER A 292 17.24 -48.61 55.86
N ALA A 293 18.09 -48.66 54.82
CA ALA A 293 17.95 -47.88 53.61
C ALA A 293 16.80 -48.43 52.77
N GLN A 294 15.99 -47.57 52.18
CA GLN A 294 15.35 -47.89 50.91
C GLN A 294 15.47 -46.74 49.93
N LYS A 295 16.06 -47.13 48.81
CA LYS A 295 16.47 -46.40 47.63
C LYS A 295 15.35 -46.58 46.63
N THR A 296 14.69 -45.50 46.20
CA THR A 296 13.95 -45.49 44.93
C THR A 296 14.39 -44.30 44.09
N ARG A 297 14.38 -44.57 42.80
CA ARG A 297 15.28 -44.06 41.77
C ARG A 297 14.43 -43.26 40.79
N SER A 298 14.96 -42.11 40.35
CA SER A 298 14.79 -41.45 39.04
C SER A 298 13.39 -41.19 38.47
N SER A 299 13.16 -39.92 38.10
CA SER A 299 12.66 -39.58 36.76
C SER A 299 13.11 -38.16 36.40
N SER A 300 13.98 -38.10 35.39
CA SER A 300 14.44 -36.90 34.68
C SER A 300 13.53 -36.74 33.47
N VAL A 301 12.88 -35.60 33.33
CA VAL A 301 12.11 -35.24 32.14
C VAL A 301 12.82 -34.09 31.44
N ASP A 302 13.28 -34.40 30.24
CA ASP A 302 13.78 -33.48 29.21
C ASP A 302 12.76 -32.38 28.92
N TRP A 303 13.24 -31.14 28.80
CA TRP A 303 12.53 -30.08 28.12
C TRP A 303 13.40 -29.58 26.97
N SER A 304 13.03 -30.00 25.77
CA SER A 304 13.39 -29.33 24.51
C SER A 304 12.20 -28.47 24.10
N TYR A 305 12.41 -27.15 24.03
CA TYR A 305 11.74 -26.21 23.12
C TYR A 305 12.73 -25.09 22.79
#